data_AF-A0A0R2DGP3-F1
#
_entry.id   AF-A0A0R2DGP3-F1
#
_cell.length_a   1.000
_cell.length_b   1.000
_cell.length_c   1.000
_cell.angle_alpha   90.00
_cell.angle_beta   90.00
_cell.angle_gamma   90.00
#
_symmetry.space_group_name_H-M   'P 1'
#
loop_
_entity.id
_entity.type
_entity.pdbx_description
1 polymer ?
#
loop_
_entity_poly.entity_id
_entity_poly.type
_entity_poly.pdbx_seq_one_letter_code
_entity_poly.pdbx_strand_id
1 'polypeptide(L)'
;MTLSQYNSVKLGDNGTTKKQVKKMFGKATIETETEVPGATKKATQYSWNKVASSLKGATVNVDFIDGVAVGKGYVSASISHKISDAKYKAVQTGTTVKDVKKQLGTPEGESISKIGSMNAQDLSYVQGTKSVSFSFMNDKLVTKSKTDLSESN
;
A
#
# COMPACT_ATOMS: atom_id res chain seq x y z
N MET A 1 0.32 -8.69 13.28
CA MET A 1 -0.26 -9.02 11.97
C MET A 1 0.88 -9.23 10.99
N THR A 2 0.80 -10.26 10.15
CA THR A 2 1.88 -10.61 9.23
C THR A 2 1.64 -10.01 7.84
N LEU A 3 2.69 -9.96 7.02
CA LEU A 3 2.57 -9.59 5.61
C LEU A 3 1.68 -10.58 4.85
N SER A 4 1.68 -11.85 5.24
CA SER A 4 0.77 -12.87 4.69
C SER A 4 -0.70 -12.55 5.00
N GLN A 5 -1.01 -12.16 6.23
CA GLN A 5 -2.36 -11.72 6.61
C GLN A 5 -2.80 -10.49 5.81
N TYR A 6 -1.94 -9.48 5.69
CA TYR A 6 -2.19 -8.31 4.84
C TYR A 6 -2.45 -8.69 3.37
N ASN A 7 -1.61 -9.57 2.80
CA ASN A 7 -1.74 -10.04 1.41
C ASN A 7 -3.01 -10.86 1.18
N SER A 8 -3.52 -11.56 2.20
CA SER A 8 -4.72 -12.39 2.10
C SER A 8 -6.02 -11.60 1.94
N VAL A 9 -6.03 -10.31 2.30
CA VAL A 9 -7.19 -9.42 2.11
C VAL A 9 -7.38 -9.17 0.61
N LYS A 10 -8.49 -9.71 0.08
CA LYS A 10 -8.95 -9.48 -1.29
C LYS A 10 -9.75 -8.17 -1.36
N LEU A 11 -9.59 -7.43 -2.45
CA LEU A 11 -10.30 -6.17 -2.68
C LEU A 11 -11.33 -6.27 -3.81
N GLY A 12 -12.28 -5.34 -3.84
CA GLY A 12 -13.31 -5.17 -4.87
C GLY A 12 -14.65 -5.77 -4.48
N ASP A 13 -15.54 -5.98 -5.46
CA ASP A 13 -16.93 -6.40 -5.23
C ASP A 13 -17.05 -7.73 -4.48
N ASN A 14 -16.10 -8.65 -4.72
CA ASN A 14 -15.97 -9.92 -4.00
C ASN A 14 -14.85 -9.87 -2.93
N GLY A 15 -14.62 -8.68 -2.38
CA GLY A 15 -13.58 -8.39 -1.42
C GLY A 15 -13.80 -9.10 -0.09
N THR A 16 -12.75 -9.12 0.73
CA THR A 16 -12.84 -9.66 2.09
C THR A 16 -13.75 -8.78 2.92
N THR A 17 -14.70 -9.40 3.61
CA THR A 17 -15.67 -8.67 4.44
C THR A 17 -15.02 -8.08 5.69
N LYS A 18 -15.59 -7.00 6.23
CA LYS A 18 -15.20 -6.41 7.52
C LYS A 18 -15.14 -7.46 8.64
N LYS A 19 -16.10 -8.39 8.68
CA LYS A 19 -16.14 -9.48 9.68
C LYS A 19 -14.94 -10.43 9.54
N GLN A 20 -14.57 -10.81 8.32
CA GLN A 20 -13.40 -11.65 8.07
C GLN A 20 -12.11 -10.92 8.44
N VAL A 21 -11.95 -9.65 8.08
CA VAL A 21 -10.77 -8.86 8.48
C VAL A 21 -10.66 -8.74 9.99
N LYS A 22 -11.75 -8.46 10.72
CA LYS A 22 -11.74 -8.45 12.19
C LYS A 22 -11.35 -9.81 12.79
N LYS A 23 -11.78 -10.92 12.18
CA LYS A 23 -11.37 -12.26 12.62
C LYS A 23 -9.88 -12.50 12.41
N MET A 24 -9.30 -11.98 11.32
CA MET A 24 -7.87 -12.15 11.00
C MET A 24 -6.97 -11.21 11.81
N PHE A 25 -7.36 -9.94 11.94
CA PHE A 25 -6.49 -8.86 12.44
C PHE A 25 -6.82 -8.46 13.88
N GLY A 26 -7.98 -8.86 14.40
CA GLY A 26 -8.49 -8.43 15.69
C GLY A 26 -9.12 -7.03 15.65
N LYS A 27 -9.27 -6.42 16.83
CA LYS A 27 -9.86 -5.08 16.98
C LYS A 27 -8.93 -4.01 16.39
N ALA A 28 -9.49 -3.13 15.56
CA ALA A 28 -8.78 -1.96 15.05
C ALA A 28 -8.47 -0.95 16.16
N THR A 29 -7.39 -0.21 15.99
CA THR A 29 -6.99 0.89 16.89
C THR A 29 -7.75 2.17 16.57
N ILE A 30 -7.97 2.44 15.28
CA ILE A 30 -8.60 3.67 14.78
C ILE A 30 -9.65 3.30 13.74
N GLU A 31 -10.73 4.07 13.72
CA GLU A 31 -11.79 4.02 12.72
C GLU A 31 -12.08 5.45 12.26
N THR A 32 -12.02 5.70 10.95
CA THR A 32 -12.25 7.01 10.34
C THR A 32 -12.99 6.87 9.01
N GLU A 33 -13.66 7.91 8.56
CA GLU A 33 -14.09 7.99 7.17
C GLU A 33 -12.95 8.47 6.28
N THR A 34 -12.86 7.93 5.06
CA THR A 34 -11.89 8.34 4.06
C THR A 34 -12.50 8.30 2.66
N GLU A 35 -11.89 9.03 1.74
CA GLU A 35 -12.15 8.88 0.32
C GLU A 35 -11.25 7.79 -0.25
N VAL A 36 -11.78 7.05 -1.23
CA VAL A 36 -11.03 6.06 -2.00
C VAL A 36 -11.13 6.47 -3.47
N PRO A 37 -10.01 6.63 -4.19
CA PRO A 37 -10.04 7.00 -5.60
C PRO A 37 -10.96 6.07 -6.42
N GLY A 38 -11.84 6.68 -7.23
CA GLY A 38 -12.81 5.97 -8.05
C GLY A 38 -14.11 5.56 -7.34
N ALA A 39 -14.21 5.69 -6.01
CA ALA A 39 -15.44 5.42 -5.28
C ALA A 39 -16.40 6.61 -5.27
N THR A 40 -17.70 6.34 -5.33
CA THR A 40 -18.77 7.36 -5.22
C THR A 40 -19.25 7.57 -3.79
N LYS A 41 -18.86 6.67 -2.87
CA LYS A 41 -19.16 6.74 -1.43
C LYS A 41 -17.87 6.85 -0.64
N LYS A 42 -17.93 7.49 0.51
CA LYS A 42 -16.85 7.41 1.50
C LYS A 42 -16.70 5.98 2.00
N ALA A 43 -15.45 5.58 2.22
CA ALA A 43 -15.13 4.32 2.86
C ALA A 43 -14.96 4.52 4.37
N THR A 44 -15.23 3.47 5.14
CA THR A 44 -14.77 3.40 6.53
C THR A 44 -13.41 2.72 6.57
N GLN A 45 -12.39 3.49 6.95
CA GLN A 45 -11.03 3.00 7.16
C GLN A 45 -10.87 2.48 8.58
N TYR A 46 -10.35 1.26 8.70
CA TYR A 46 -9.88 0.70 9.97
C TYR A 46 -8.36 0.62 9.95
N SER A 47 -7.73 1.08 11.03
CA SER A 47 -6.27 1.08 11.15
C SER A 47 -5.81 0.31 12.39
N TRP A 48 -4.69 -0.41 12.25
CA TRP A 48 -4.04 -1.16 13.32
C TRP A 48 -2.62 -0.65 13.52
N ASN A 49 -2.36 -0.12 14.71
CA ASN A 49 -1.09 0.48 15.10
C ASN A 49 -0.47 -0.50 16.10
N LYS A 50 0.79 -0.93 15.92
CA LYS A 50 1.46 -2.03 16.67
C LYS A 50 1.21 -3.43 16.08
N VAL A 51 1.45 -3.52 14.79
CA VAL A 51 1.52 -4.80 14.09
C VAL A 51 2.74 -5.58 14.60
N ALA A 52 2.54 -6.75 15.22
CA ALA A 52 3.64 -7.68 15.56
C ALA A 52 4.02 -8.56 14.35
N SER A 53 5.25 -9.08 14.31
CA SER A 53 5.81 -9.98 13.26
C SER A 53 6.43 -9.24 12.05
N SER A 54 6.28 -9.75 10.82
CA SER A 54 6.98 -9.28 9.61
C SER A 54 6.66 -7.84 9.18
N LEU A 55 5.67 -7.20 9.81
CA LEU A 55 5.33 -5.79 9.65
C LEU A 55 5.51 -5.04 10.99
N LYS A 56 6.52 -5.43 11.78
CA LYS A 56 6.77 -4.85 13.11
C LYS A 56 6.82 -3.32 13.03
N GLY A 57 6.01 -2.64 13.84
CA GLY A 57 6.01 -1.17 13.88
C GLY A 57 5.35 -0.50 12.67
N ALA A 58 4.75 -1.26 11.75
CA ALA A 58 3.90 -0.69 10.72
C ALA A 58 2.53 -0.29 11.27
N THR A 59 1.91 0.67 10.58
CA THR A 59 0.47 0.90 10.59
C THR A 59 -0.10 0.26 9.34
N VAL A 60 -1.18 -0.49 9.50
CA VAL A 60 -1.90 -1.11 8.37
C VAL A 60 -3.33 -0.58 8.39
N ASN A 61 -3.86 -0.29 7.20
CA ASN A 61 -5.23 0.14 6.99
C ASN A 61 -5.98 -0.78 6.03
N VAL A 62 -7.29 -0.90 6.25
CA VAL A 62 -8.22 -1.52 5.30
C VAL A 62 -9.48 -0.65 5.23
N ASP A 63 -9.89 -0.31 4.02
CA ASP A 63 -10.99 0.58 3.73
C ASP A 63 -12.17 -0.23 3.21
N PHE A 64 -13.35 0.01 3.76
CA PHE A 64 -14.57 -0.73 3.45
C PHE A 64 -15.66 0.17 2.89
N ILE A 65 -16.30 -0.29 1.82
CA ILE A 65 -17.56 0.27 1.31
C ILE A 65 -18.56 -0.88 1.29
N ASP A 66 -19.79 -0.61 1.76
CA ASP A 66 -20.89 -1.59 1.81
C ASP A 66 -20.48 -2.94 2.46
N GLY A 67 -19.54 -2.91 3.41
CA GLY A 67 -19.08 -4.06 4.19
C GLY A 67 -17.96 -4.91 3.59
N VAL A 68 -17.51 -4.61 2.36
CA VAL A 68 -16.41 -5.30 1.67
C VAL A 68 -15.18 -4.42 1.53
N ALA A 69 -14.00 -5.03 1.57
CA ALA A 69 -12.74 -4.31 1.44
C ALA A 69 -12.54 -3.80 0.00
N VAL A 70 -12.27 -2.50 -0.13
CA VAL A 70 -12.02 -1.82 -1.41
C VAL A 70 -10.67 -1.14 -1.46
N GLY A 71 -10.08 -0.86 -0.30
CA GLY A 71 -8.75 -0.30 -0.16
C GLY A 71 -7.98 -1.03 0.93
N LYS A 72 -6.65 -1.07 0.81
CA LYS A 72 -5.76 -1.43 1.91
C LYS A 72 -4.42 -0.77 1.73
N GLY A 73 -3.71 -0.60 2.84
CA GLY A 73 -2.36 -0.09 2.80
C GLY A 73 -1.57 -0.43 4.04
N TYR A 74 -0.27 -0.20 3.95
CA TYR A 74 0.59 -0.19 5.12
C TYR A 74 1.66 0.88 4.96
N VAL A 75 2.15 1.36 6.10
CA VAL A 75 3.36 2.18 6.20
C VAL A 75 4.19 1.60 7.33
N SER A 76 5.45 1.25 7.04
CA SER A 76 6.41 0.69 7.98
C SER A 76 7.63 1.58 8.09
N ALA A 77 7.81 2.19 9.26
CA ALA A 77 9.00 2.98 9.58
C ALA A 77 10.24 2.12 9.90
N SER A 78 10.09 0.80 10.03
CA SER A 78 11.18 -0.11 10.39
C SER A 78 11.92 -0.72 9.20
N ILE A 79 11.34 -0.61 8.01
CA ILE A 79 11.95 -1.06 6.77
C ILE A 79 12.70 0.17 6.20
N SER A 80 13.93 -0.01 5.71
CA SER A 80 14.63 1.06 5.00
C SER A 80 15.43 0.48 3.85
N HIS A 81 15.02 0.81 2.63
CA HIS A 81 15.70 0.44 1.39
C HIS A 81 16.39 1.67 0.79
N LYS A 82 17.70 1.57 0.61
CA LYS A 82 18.43 2.49 -0.28
C LYS A 82 18.22 2.04 -1.72
N ILE A 83 17.39 2.77 -2.46
CA ILE A 83 17.24 2.58 -3.90
C ILE A 83 18.30 3.42 -4.62
N SER A 84 19.19 2.76 -5.36
CA SER A 84 20.17 3.47 -6.18
C SER A 84 19.51 4.04 -7.44
N ASP A 85 20.11 5.10 -8.00
CA ASP A 85 19.64 5.71 -9.25
C ASP A 85 19.61 4.71 -10.41
N ALA A 86 20.57 3.79 -10.46
CA ALA A 86 20.58 2.72 -11.47
C ALA A 86 19.36 1.81 -11.34
N LYS A 87 19.00 1.40 -10.10
CA LYS A 87 17.81 0.58 -9.86
C LYS A 87 16.52 1.34 -10.19
N TYR A 88 16.43 2.61 -9.79
CA TYR A 88 15.29 3.47 -10.11
C TYR A 88 15.12 3.67 -11.62
N LYS A 89 16.21 3.93 -12.34
CA LYS A 89 16.21 4.10 -13.80
C LYS A 89 15.84 2.80 -14.53
N ALA A 90 16.24 1.64 -14.03
CA ALA A 90 15.94 0.35 -14.64
C ALA A 90 14.45 -0.05 -14.58
N VAL A 91 13.67 0.47 -13.62
CA VAL A 91 12.23 0.25 -13.59
C VAL A 91 11.54 1.14 -14.64
N GLN A 92 10.90 0.56 -15.65
CA GLN A 92 10.28 1.28 -16.76
C GLN A 92 8.75 1.22 -16.71
N THR A 93 8.08 2.16 -17.38
CA THR A 93 6.62 2.09 -17.60
C THR A 93 6.23 0.71 -18.16
N GLY A 94 5.14 0.15 -17.66
CA GLY A 94 4.69 -1.20 -18.02
C GLY A 94 5.34 -2.35 -17.22
N THR A 95 6.34 -2.07 -16.39
CA THR A 95 6.87 -3.06 -15.43
C THR A 95 5.76 -3.47 -14.45
N THR A 96 5.70 -4.75 -14.08
CA THR A 96 4.68 -5.25 -13.14
C THR A 96 5.04 -4.92 -11.70
N VAL A 97 4.04 -4.90 -10.81
CA VAL A 97 4.26 -4.70 -9.37
C VAL A 97 5.20 -5.77 -8.83
N LYS A 98 4.99 -7.03 -9.27
CA LYS A 98 5.81 -8.17 -8.88
C LYS A 98 7.28 -7.99 -9.27
N ASP A 99 7.55 -7.54 -10.48
CA ASP A 99 8.92 -7.35 -10.97
C ASP A 99 9.61 -6.20 -10.24
N VAL A 100 8.90 -5.10 -9.97
CA VAL A 100 9.43 -3.99 -9.15
C VAL A 100 9.79 -4.48 -7.75
N LYS A 101 8.90 -5.20 -7.06
CA LYS A 101 9.19 -5.77 -5.73
C LYS A 101 10.34 -6.79 -5.76
N LYS A 102 10.45 -7.59 -6.82
CA LYS A 102 11.57 -8.53 -7.01
C LYS A 102 12.91 -7.78 -7.15
N GLN A 103 12.92 -6.64 -7.84
CA GLN A 103 14.12 -5.85 -8.09
C GLN A 103 14.52 -4.96 -6.90
N LEU A 104 13.53 -4.37 -6.23
CA LEU A 104 13.74 -3.31 -5.23
C LEU A 104 13.56 -3.80 -3.79
N GLY A 105 12.88 -4.93 -3.57
CA GLY A 105 12.56 -5.45 -2.25
C GLY A 105 11.14 -5.09 -1.79
N THR A 106 10.91 -5.22 -0.49
CA THR A 106 9.62 -4.87 0.11
C THR A 106 9.57 -3.37 0.38
N PRO A 107 8.59 -2.62 -0.13
CA PRO A 107 8.54 -1.18 0.09
C PRO A 107 8.21 -0.84 1.54
N GLU A 108 8.64 0.35 1.96
CA GLU A 108 8.26 0.94 3.25
C GLU A 108 6.76 1.25 3.32
N GLY A 109 6.15 1.60 2.19
CA GLY A 109 4.70 1.79 2.11
C GLY A 109 4.08 1.17 0.87
N GLU A 110 2.84 0.74 1.02
CA GLU A 110 2.01 0.26 -0.07
C GLU A 110 0.57 0.72 0.15
N SER A 111 -0.07 1.17 -0.92
CA SER A 111 -1.52 1.36 -0.98
C SER A 111 -2.07 0.61 -2.19
N ILE A 112 -3.24 0.01 -2.05
CA ILE A 112 -3.95 -0.67 -3.13
C ILE A 112 -5.42 -0.30 -3.00
N SER A 113 -6.03 0.15 -4.10
CA SER A 113 -7.47 0.34 -4.20
C SER A 113 -8.04 -0.42 -5.40
N LYS A 114 -9.22 -0.99 -5.22
CA LYS A 114 -9.95 -1.69 -6.27
C LYS A 114 -11.43 -1.34 -6.21
N ILE A 115 -11.89 -0.60 -7.22
CA ILE A 115 -13.28 -0.17 -7.39
C ILE A 115 -13.71 -0.50 -8.83
N GLY A 116 -14.69 -1.39 -8.99
CA GLY A 116 -15.10 -1.87 -10.31
C GLY A 116 -13.91 -2.44 -11.11
N SER A 117 -13.68 -1.88 -12.30
CA SER A 117 -12.54 -2.24 -13.16
C SER A 117 -11.23 -1.53 -12.80
N MET A 118 -11.27 -0.51 -11.94
CA MET A 118 -10.07 0.20 -11.50
C MET A 118 -9.31 -0.64 -10.48
N ASN A 119 -8.00 -0.79 -10.70
CA ASN A 119 -7.08 -1.40 -9.76
C ASN A 119 -5.80 -0.54 -9.72
N ALA A 120 -5.71 0.32 -8.71
CA ALA A 120 -4.57 1.21 -8.52
C ALA A 120 -3.71 0.71 -7.35
N GLN A 121 -2.40 0.90 -7.47
CA GLN A 121 -1.46 0.52 -6.44
C GLN A 121 -0.28 1.48 -6.44
N ASP A 122 0.11 1.95 -5.26
CA ASP A 122 1.33 2.74 -5.08
C ASP A 122 2.31 2.02 -4.17
N LEU A 123 3.58 2.04 -4.53
CA LEU A 123 4.69 1.59 -3.70
C LEU A 123 5.55 2.79 -3.35
N SER A 124 5.90 2.96 -2.08
CA SER A 124 6.83 3.99 -1.62
C SER A 124 8.05 3.35 -0.96
N TYR A 125 9.23 3.80 -1.41
CA TYR A 125 10.49 3.46 -0.80
C TYR A 125 11.11 4.72 -0.19
N VAL A 126 11.40 4.71 1.11
CA VAL A 126 11.82 5.90 1.87
C VAL A 126 13.16 5.67 2.56
N GLN A 127 14.06 6.64 2.40
CA GLN A 127 15.37 6.67 3.04
C GLN A 127 15.65 8.07 3.59
N GLY A 128 15.29 8.28 4.87
CA GLY A 128 15.41 9.60 5.50
C GLY A 128 14.57 10.63 4.77
N THR A 129 15.21 11.66 4.20
CA THR A 129 14.54 12.71 3.41
C THR A 129 14.40 12.39 1.92
N LYS A 130 14.91 11.25 1.48
CA LYS A 130 14.81 10.78 0.09
C LYS A 130 13.68 9.77 -0.04
N SER A 131 12.95 9.83 -1.13
CA SER A 131 11.94 8.83 -1.45
C SER A 131 11.86 8.55 -2.94
N VAL A 132 11.45 7.33 -3.28
CA VAL A 132 10.98 7.00 -4.63
C VAL A 132 9.61 6.37 -4.51
N SER A 133 8.70 6.75 -5.41
CA SER A 133 7.37 6.14 -5.49
C SER A 133 7.07 5.67 -6.89
N PHE A 134 6.26 4.62 -6.96
CA PHE A 134 5.85 3.95 -8.18
C PHE A 134 4.34 3.75 -8.14
N SER A 135 3.64 4.33 -9.11
CA SER A 135 2.20 4.23 -9.27
C SER A 135 1.85 3.28 -10.39
N PHE A 136 0.92 2.37 -10.11
CA PHE A 136 0.50 1.30 -10.99
C PHE A 136 -1.00 1.39 -11.25
N MET A 137 -1.39 1.06 -12.48
CA MET A 137 -2.77 0.82 -12.86
C MET A 137 -2.84 -0.55 -13.52
N ASN A 138 -3.75 -1.41 -13.06
CA ASN A 138 -3.93 -2.77 -13.57
C ASN A 138 -2.62 -3.57 -13.63
N ASP A 139 -1.84 -3.55 -12.53
CA ASP A 139 -0.53 -4.22 -12.41
C ASP A 139 0.55 -3.73 -13.40
N LYS A 140 0.39 -2.53 -13.96
CA LYS A 140 1.39 -1.92 -14.85
C LYS A 140 1.81 -0.57 -14.33
N LEU A 141 3.12 -0.37 -14.22
CA LEU A 141 3.67 0.92 -13.84
C LEU A 141 3.23 1.98 -14.84
N VAL A 142 2.58 3.03 -14.35
CA VAL A 142 2.17 4.18 -15.16
C VAL A 142 3.04 5.41 -14.88
N THR A 143 3.53 5.56 -13.65
CA THR A 143 4.32 6.72 -13.24
C THR A 143 5.30 6.33 -12.14
N LYS A 144 6.48 6.96 -12.15
CA LYS A 144 7.46 6.87 -11.06
C LYS A 144 7.97 8.26 -10.74
N SER A 145 8.27 8.51 -9.47
CA SER A 145 8.84 9.77 -9.00
C SER A 145 9.96 9.51 -8.01
N LYS A 146 10.85 10.48 -7.89
CA LYS A 146 11.95 10.50 -6.94
C LYS A 146 11.97 11.88 -6.30
N THR A 147 12.03 11.93 -4.98
CA THR A 147 12.26 13.15 -4.20
C THR A 147 13.63 13.02 -3.53
N ASP A 148 14.43 14.06 -3.66
CA ASP A 148 15.69 14.25 -2.96
C ASP A 148 15.61 15.65 -2.34
N LEU A 149 15.32 15.78 -1.04
CA LEU A 149 15.20 17.10 -0.37
C LEU A 149 16.56 17.80 -0.18
N SER A 150 17.56 17.50 -1.02
CA SER A 150 18.86 18.15 -1.03
C SER A 150 19.03 19.07 -2.22
N GLU A 151 18.04 19.91 -2.52
CA GLU A 151 18.22 21.15 -3.30
C GLU A 151 17.25 22.22 -2.77
N SER A 152 17.73 22.97 -1.78
CA SER A 152 17.23 24.31 -1.46
C SER A 152 18.49 25.12 -1.14
N ASN A 153 19.20 25.52 -2.19
CA ASN A 153 20.18 26.60 -2.11
C ASN A 153 19.44 27.93 -2.14
#